data_AF-A0A0Q9SK56-F1
#
_entry.id   AF-A0A0Q9SK56-F1
#
_cell.length_a   1.000
_cell.length_b   1.000
_cell.length_c   1.000
_cell.angle_alpha   90.00
_cell.angle_beta   90.00
_cell.angle_gamma   90.00
#
_symmetry.space_group_name_H-M   'P 1'
#
loop_
_entity.id
_entity.type
_entity.pdbx_description
1 polymer ?
#
loop_
_entity_poly.entity_id
_entity_poly.type
_entity_poly.pdbx_seq_one_letter_code
_entity_poly.pdbx_strand_id
1 'polypeptide(L)'
;MSESQGRPRPGTDGEPVDELKPLAVSTARVVLWGELAWLVALVVILAVPALHEGERDWWPWVPVAGIALGLIGLSYVRRGRGNAAGAQ
;
A
#
# COMPACT_ATOMS: atom_id res chain seq x y z
N MET A 1 -46.98 13.62 41.17
CA MET A 1 -45.87 14.32 40.50
C MET A 1 -44.67 13.39 40.61
N SER A 2 -44.65 12.35 39.77
CA SER A 2 -43.66 11.28 39.79
C SER A 2 -42.61 11.61 38.73
N GLU A 3 -41.43 12.03 39.18
CA GLU A 3 -40.25 12.14 38.33
C GLU A 3 -39.86 10.73 37.89
N SER A 4 -40.32 10.34 36.72
CA SER A 4 -39.75 9.22 35.96
C SER A 4 -38.36 9.64 35.51
N GLN A 5 -37.38 9.51 36.42
CA GLN A 5 -35.98 9.60 36.07
C GLN A 5 -35.69 8.52 35.03
N GLY A 6 -35.43 8.96 33.80
CA GLY A 6 -35.01 8.09 32.71
C GLY A 6 -33.73 7.37 33.12
N ARG A 7 -33.85 6.06 33.32
CA ARG A 7 -32.73 5.14 33.54
C ARG A 7 -31.68 5.40 32.45
N PRO A 8 -30.41 5.68 32.81
CA PRO A 8 -29.32 5.73 31.82
C PRO A 8 -29.31 4.40 31.07
N ARG A 9 -29.37 4.42 29.74
CA ARG A 9 -29.26 3.20 28.94
C ARG A 9 -27.81 2.71 29.06
N PRO A 10 -27.53 1.54 29.65
CA PRO A 10 -26.20 0.96 29.59
C PRO A 10 -25.96 0.55 28.12
N GLY A 11 -24.97 1.17 27.47
CA GLY A 11 -24.68 0.97 26.05
C GLY A 11 -24.23 2.22 25.27
N THR A 12 -24.02 3.35 25.93
CA THR A 12 -23.26 4.49 25.35
C THR A 12 -21.98 4.73 26.12
N ASP A 13 -21.40 3.67 26.68
CA ASP A 13 -20.01 3.71 27.10
C ASP A 13 -19.25 3.66 25.77
N GLY A 14 -18.59 4.77 25.44
CA GLY A 14 -17.66 4.79 24.33
C GLY A 14 -16.56 3.80 24.63
N GLU A 15 -16.80 2.52 24.33
CA GLU A 15 -15.75 1.53 24.11
C GLU A 15 -14.77 2.25 23.18
N PRO A 16 -13.58 2.61 23.70
CA PRO A 16 -12.57 3.22 22.87
C PRO A 16 -12.25 2.15 21.84
N VAL A 17 -12.84 2.31 20.65
CA VAL A 17 -12.52 1.51 19.48
C VAL A 17 -11.02 1.54 19.39
N ASP A 18 -10.40 0.39 19.69
CA ASP A 18 -8.96 0.21 19.85
C ASP A 18 -8.28 0.98 18.72
N GLU A 19 -7.74 2.15 19.06
CA GLU A 19 -7.40 3.18 18.08
C GLU A 19 -6.29 2.56 17.23
N LEU A 20 -6.63 2.13 16.02
CA LEU A 20 -5.79 1.30 15.17
C LEU A 20 -4.42 1.97 15.05
N LYS A 21 -3.49 1.53 15.89
CA LYS A 21 -2.16 2.12 15.99
C LYS A 21 -1.54 1.98 14.60
N PRO A 22 -1.26 3.09 13.89
CA PRO A 22 -0.81 3.02 12.52
C PRO A 22 0.41 2.11 12.48
N LEU A 23 0.29 0.97 11.80
CA LEU A 23 1.39 0.04 11.67
C LEU A 23 2.52 0.84 11.01
N ALA A 24 3.62 1.03 11.73
CA ALA A 24 4.75 1.88 11.30
C ALA A 24 5.54 1.26 10.13
N VAL A 25 4.88 0.46 9.30
CA VAL A 25 5.39 0.04 8.00
C VAL A 25 5.15 1.21 7.06
N SER A 26 6.24 1.92 6.75
CA SER A 26 6.22 2.88 5.66
C SER A 26 5.92 2.12 4.37
N THR A 27 4.67 2.15 3.91
CA THR A 27 4.24 1.54 2.64
C THR A 27 5.13 1.98 1.49
N ALA A 28 5.61 3.23 1.53
CA ALA A 28 6.61 3.76 0.60
C ALA A 28 7.91 2.93 0.53
N ARG A 29 8.42 2.44 1.67
CA ARG A 29 9.63 1.62 1.72
C ARG A 29 9.40 0.23 1.13
N VAL A 30 8.23 -0.37 1.38
CA VAL A 30 7.87 -1.66 0.77
C VAL A 30 7.77 -1.51 -0.75
N VAL A 31 7.10 -0.47 -1.23
CA VAL A 31 6.99 -0.17 -2.66
C VAL A 31 8.38 0.07 -3.27
N LEU A 32 9.26 0.84 -2.61
CA LEU A 32 10.61 1.09 -3.09
C LEU A 32 11.42 -0.21 -3.25
N TRP A 33 11.37 -1.10 -2.27
CA TRP A 33 12.06 -2.39 -2.35
C TRP A 33 11.48 -3.30 -3.43
N GLY A 34 10.16 -3.30 -3.61
CA GLY A 34 9.51 -4.03 -4.70
C GLY A 34 9.94 -3.51 -6.07
N GLU A 35 9.99 -2.19 -6.24
CA GLU A 35 10.43 -1.53 -7.48
C GLU A 35 11.90 -1.85 -7.79
N LEU A 36 12.78 -1.72 -6.78
CA LEU A 36 14.19 -2.08 -6.91
C LEU A 36 14.37 -3.55 -7.30
N ALA A 37 13.61 -4.46 -6.70
CA ALA A 37 13.64 -5.89 -7.05
C ALA A 37 13.20 -6.12 -8.50
N TRP A 38 12.18 -5.41 -8.97
CA TRP A 38 11.71 -5.49 -10.36
C TRP A 38 12.72 -4.92 -11.37
N LEU A 39 13.38 -3.81 -11.05
CA LEU A 39 14.48 -3.27 -11.86
C LEU A 39 15.62 -4.29 -11.99
N VAL A 40 16.02 -4.91 -10.87
CA VAL A 40 17.05 -5.95 -10.87
C VAL A 40 16.61 -7.14 -11.74
N ALA A 41 15.36 -7.59 -11.60
CA ALA A 41 14.83 -8.67 -12.43
C ALA A 41 14.83 -8.33 -13.92
N LEU A 42 14.46 -7.09 -14.30
CA LEU A 42 14.52 -6.63 -15.69
C LEU A 42 15.95 -6.67 -16.22
N VAL A 43 16.91 -6.15 -15.45
CA VAL A 43 18.34 -6.17 -15.83
C VAL A 43 18.82 -7.60 -16.04
N VAL A 44 18.46 -8.54 -15.16
CA VAL A 44 18.82 -9.96 -15.31
C VAL A 44 18.20 -10.57 -16.57
N ILE A 45 16.92 -10.31 -16.85
CA ILE A 45 16.24 -10.82 -18.04
C ILE A 45 16.88 -10.29 -19.33
N LEU A 46 17.25 -9.00 -19.36
CA LEU A 46 17.93 -8.39 -20.51
C LEU A 46 19.40 -8.82 -20.65
N ALA A 47 20.08 -9.09 -19.54
CA ALA A 47 21.47 -9.54 -19.54
C ALA A 47 21.64 -11.00 -19.97
N VAL A 48 20.58 -11.80 -19.91
CA VAL A 48 20.60 -13.22 -20.27
C VAL A 48 19.65 -13.43 -21.46
N PRO A 49 20.17 -13.39 -22.70
CA PRO A 49 19.34 -13.41 -23.91
C PRO A 49 18.45 -14.65 -24.03
N ALA A 50 18.91 -15.77 -23.49
CA ALA A 50 18.14 -17.02 -23.41
C ALA A 50 16.81 -16.90 -22.63
N LEU A 51 16.61 -15.85 -21.81
CA LEU A 51 15.36 -15.61 -21.09
C LEU A 51 14.34 -14.79 -21.89
N HIS A 52 14.73 -14.15 -22.99
CA HIS A 52 13.84 -13.27 -23.75
C HIS A 52 13.91 -13.49 -25.27
N GLU A 53 14.40 -14.66 -25.70
CA GLU A 53 14.49 -15.04 -27.10
C GLU A 53 13.51 -16.20 -27.41
N GLY A 54 12.89 -16.16 -28.60
CA GLY A 54 11.96 -17.17 -29.09
C GLY A 54 10.59 -17.10 -28.42
N GLU A 55 10.08 -18.22 -27.92
CA GLU A 55 8.77 -18.28 -27.22
C GLU A 55 8.75 -17.53 -25.88
N ARG A 56 9.89 -16.98 -25.43
CA ARG A 56 10.05 -16.27 -24.16
C ARG A 56 10.19 -14.76 -24.32
N ASP A 57 10.05 -14.22 -25.53
CA ASP A 57 10.08 -12.78 -25.81
C ASP A 57 9.08 -11.96 -24.97
N TRP A 58 8.08 -12.62 -24.39
CA TRP A 58 7.09 -12.00 -23.49
C TRP A 58 7.56 -11.85 -22.04
N TRP A 59 8.61 -12.56 -21.60
CA TRP A 59 9.13 -12.52 -20.23
C TRP A 59 9.54 -11.12 -19.74
N PRO A 60 10.15 -10.24 -20.57
CA PRO A 60 10.46 -8.86 -20.18
C PRO A 60 9.22 -8.05 -19.78
N TRP A 61 8.01 -8.40 -20.25
CA TRP A 61 6.79 -7.69 -19.88
C TRP A 61 6.38 -7.90 -18.41
N VAL A 62 6.82 -9.00 -17.78
CA VAL A 62 6.54 -9.28 -16.37
C VAL A 62 7.18 -8.24 -15.45
N PRO A 63 8.51 -8.00 -15.49
CA PRO A 63 9.11 -6.93 -14.70
C PRO A 63 8.68 -5.53 -15.14
N VAL A 64 8.35 -5.30 -16.42
CA VAL A 64 7.77 -4.02 -16.87
C VAL A 64 6.42 -3.75 -16.19
N ALA A 65 5.55 -4.75 -16.10
CA ALA A 65 4.28 -4.63 -15.38
C ALA A 65 4.49 -4.40 -13.87
N GLY A 66 5.49 -5.07 -13.27
CA GLY A 66 5.90 -4.86 -11.89
C GLY A 66 6.37 -3.44 -11.59
N ILE A 67 7.22 -2.88 -12.45
CA ILE A 67 7.68 -1.48 -12.41
C ILE A 67 6.49 -0.53 -12.54
N ALA A 68 5.63 -0.72 -13.55
CA ALA A 68 4.45 0.11 -13.77
C ALA A 68 3.53 0.13 -12.54
N LEU A 69 3.25 -1.04 -11.96
CA LEU A 69 2.44 -1.15 -10.75
C LEU A 69 3.13 -0.50 -9.53
N GLY A 70 4.45 -0.66 -9.40
CA GLY A 70 5.26 0.00 -8.37
C GLY A 70 5.20 1.52 -8.45
N LEU A 71 5.32 2.09 -9.65
CA LEU A 71 5.18 3.53 -9.90
C LEU A 71 3.78 4.04 -9.57
N ILE A 72 2.73 3.29 -9.94
CA ILE A 72 1.35 3.60 -9.57
C ILE A 72 1.20 3.61 -8.03
N GLY A 73 1.70 2.58 -7.34
CA GLY A 73 1.68 2.51 -5.87
C GLY A 73 2.45 3.66 -5.21
N LEU A 74 3.60 4.04 -5.76
CA LEU A 74 4.40 5.17 -5.27
C LEU A 74 3.67 6.50 -5.48
N SER A 75 3.02 6.68 -6.64
CA SER A 75 2.19 7.86 -6.92
C SER A 75 1.01 7.95 -5.96
N TYR A 76 0.36 6.82 -5.65
CA TYR A 76 -0.76 6.74 -4.71
C TYR A 76 -0.32 7.12 -3.29
N VAL A 77 0.81 6.59 -2.81
CA VAL A 77 1.35 6.91 -1.48
C VAL A 77 1.86 8.36 -1.39
N ARG A 78 2.50 8.87 -2.45
CA ARG A 78 2.92 10.28 -2.52
C ARG A 78 1.72 11.22 -2.51
N ARG A 79 0.65 10.87 -3.22
CA ARG A 79 -0.60 11.66 -3.29
C ARG A 79 -1.44 11.54 -2.02
N GLY A 80 -1.45 10.38 -1.38
CA GLY A 80 -2.08 10.13 -0.08
C GLY A 80 -1.44 10.89 1.07
N ARG A 81 -0.10 11.01 1.10
CA ARG A 81 0.59 11.89 2.07
C ARG A 81 0.33 13.38 1.84
N GLY A 82 0.01 13.78 0.62
CA GLY A 82 -0.50 15.13 0.33
C GLY A 82 -1.94 15.37 0.82
N ASN A 83 -2.71 14.31 1.11
CA ASN A 83 -4.08 14.38 1.61
C ASN A 83 -4.18 14.19 3.14
N ALA A 84 -3.13 13.69 3.79
CA ALA A 84 -3.04 13.55 5.26
C ALA A 84 -2.43 14.80 5.96
N ALA A 85 -2.04 15.83 5.21
CA ALA A 85 -1.60 17.12 5.76
C ALA A 85 -2.78 18.01 6.22
N GLY A 86 -4.02 17.49 6.19
CA GLY A 86 -5.25 18.21 6.56
C GLY A 86 -5.88 17.79 7.90
N ALA A 87 -5.19 17.02 8.74
CA ALA A 87 -5.62 16.81 10.12
C ALA A 87 -4.81 17.77 11.02
N GLN A 88 -5.31 19.01 11.14
CA GLN A 88 -4.95 19.96 12.19
C GLN A 88 -5.91 19.81 13.37
#